data_AF-A0A090BV68-F1
#
_entry.id   AF-A0A090BV68-F1
#
_cell.length_a   1.000
_cell.length_b   1.000
_cell.length_c   1.000
_cell.angle_alpha   90.00
_cell.angle_beta   90.00
_cell.angle_gamma   90.00
#
_symmetry.space_group_name_H-M   'P 1'
#
loop_
_entity.id
_entity.type
_entity.pdbx_description
1 polymer ?
#
loop_
_entity_poly.entity_id
_entity_poly.type
_entity_poly.pdbx_seq_one_letter_code
_entity_poly.pdbx_strand_id
1 'polypeptide(L)'
;MNLLTQSYQYPVNGAAGMVGNLWVESGVLPNRIEGSQMATPLRSKNFQGQWVDFTAEQVMNRHPQTRQGPRYPGVGLAQWTSAKRRRSLFEHIFQGKQLGAAILENLEAQVDYLVTELQSAYAAVNAILITPNVAVNAASDEVVYGFETPGALLSKQGQRLARNHPNVQAVFAQRRVHAQRALQVFITASLTEIKPPLVNPTDGPNEKNEATT
;
A
#
# COMPACT_ATOMS: atom_id res chain seq x y z
N MET A 1 0.68 -8.40 1.52
CA MET A 1 2.06 -8.89 1.34
C MET A 1 2.15 -10.00 0.30
N ASN A 2 1.24 -10.98 0.26
CA ASN A 2 1.23 -12.08 -0.71
C ASN A 2 1.43 -11.64 -2.17
N LEU A 3 0.73 -10.61 -2.64
CA LEU A 3 0.94 -10.08 -4.01
C LEU A 3 2.42 -9.73 -4.27
N LEU A 4 3.05 -8.98 -3.36
CA LEU A 4 4.44 -8.56 -3.52
C LEU A 4 5.43 -9.73 -3.47
N THR A 5 5.20 -10.71 -2.59
CA THR A 5 6.13 -11.83 -2.39
C THR A 5 5.93 -12.97 -3.39
N GLN A 6 4.69 -13.29 -3.74
CA GLN A 6 4.33 -14.42 -4.59
C GLN A 6 4.22 -14.02 -6.06
N SER A 7 3.61 -12.88 -6.37
CA SER A 7 3.41 -12.43 -7.75
C SER A 7 4.60 -11.62 -8.27
N TYR A 8 5.21 -10.79 -7.42
CA TYR A 8 6.33 -9.90 -7.81
C TYR A 8 7.69 -10.30 -7.22
N GLN A 9 7.76 -11.41 -6.48
CA GLN A 9 9.01 -12.02 -5.99
C GLN A 9 9.89 -11.11 -5.12
N TYR A 10 9.31 -10.09 -4.47
CA TYR A 10 10.06 -9.31 -3.49
C TYR A 10 10.39 -10.18 -2.26
N PRO A 11 11.60 -10.07 -1.69
CA PRO A 11 11.92 -10.65 -0.38
C PRO A 11 10.91 -10.20 0.67
N VAL A 12 10.59 -11.09 1.63
CA VAL A 12 9.58 -10.82 2.67
C VAL A 12 9.85 -9.51 3.41
N ASN A 13 11.11 -9.23 3.75
CA ASN A 13 11.49 -7.98 4.41
C ASN A 13 11.35 -6.74 3.51
N GLY A 14 11.66 -6.87 2.22
CA GLY A 14 11.42 -5.82 1.23
C GLY A 14 9.93 -5.49 1.12
N ALA A 15 9.09 -6.54 1.01
CA ALA A 15 7.63 -6.42 1.00
C ALA A 15 7.07 -5.81 2.29
N ALA A 16 7.58 -6.20 3.45
CA ALA A 16 7.17 -5.64 4.74
C ALA A 16 7.54 -4.14 4.86
N GLY A 17 8.74 -3.76 4.40
CA GLY A 17 9.17 -2.37 4.33
C GLY A 17 8.26 -1.49 3.47
N MET A 18 7.81 -2.01 2.32
CA MET A 18 6.82 -1.36 1.46
C MET A 18 5.47 -1.25 2.16
N VAL A 19 4.89 -2.37 2.61
CA VAL A 19 3.53 -2.40 3.19
C VAL A 19 3.43 -1.55 4.46
N GLY A 20 4.47 -1.52 5.29
CA GLY A 20 4.51 -0.65 6.46
C GLY A 20 4.38 0.83 6.12
N ASN A 21 4.97 1.26 4.99
CA ASN A 21 4.82 2.63 4.50
C ASN A 21 3.43 2.88 3.91
N LEU A 22 2.92 1.98 3.07
CA LEU A 22 1.57 2.09 2.50
C LEU A 22 0.48 2.12 3.60
N TRP A 23 0.70 1.45 4.72
CA TRP A 23 -0.19 1.53 5.88
C TRP A 23 -0.26 2.95 6.45
N VAL A 24 0.86 3.65 6.55
CA VAL A 24 0.87 5.04 7.04
C VAL A 24 0.26 5.99 6.00
N GLU A 25 0.50 5.76 4.71
CA GLU A 25 -0.05 6.60 3.64
C GLU A 25 -1.57 6.46 3.51
N SER A 26 -2.08 5.22 3.48
CA SER A 26 -3.46 4.96 3.09
C SER A 26 -4.23 4.03 4.03
N GLY A 27 -3.57 3.41 5.02
CA GLY A 27 -4.12 2.26 5.72
C GLY A 27 -4.25 1.03 4.81
N VAL A 28 -3.51 1.00 3.69
CA VAL A 28 -3.61 -0.01 2.62
C VAL A 28 -5.02 -0.04 1.99
N LEU A 29 -5.65 1.13 1.88
CA LEU A 29 -6.96 1.30 1.24
C LEU A 29 -6.78 1.91 -0.16
N PRO A 30 -7.07 1.17 -1.25
CA PRO A 30 -6.85 1.65 -2.62
C PRO A 30 -7.74 2.85 -2.99
N ASN A 31 -8.88 3.03 -2.31
CA ASN A 31 -9.81 4.13 -2.58
C ASN A 31 -9.56 5.37 -1.73
N ARG A 32 -8.57 5.37 -0.83
CA ARG A 32 -8.40 6.47 0.13
C ARG A 32 -7.82 7.72 -0.54
N ILE A 33 -8.51 8.84 -0.38
CA ILE A 33 -8.05 10.17 -0.82
C ILE A 33 -7.45 10.98 0.32
N GLU A 34 -6.56 11.91 0.00
CA GLU A 34 -5.91 12.78 0.98
C GLU A 34 -6.95 13.64 1.75
N GLY A 35 -6.75 13.73 3.05
CA GLY A 35 -7.66 14.44 3.97
C GLY A 35 -8.89 13.63 4.39
N SER A 36 -9.05 12.38 3.94
CA SER A 36 -10.12 11.49 4.39
C SER A 36 -9.73 10.61 5.57
N GLN A 37 -10.73 9.99 6.20
CA GLN A 37 -10.55 8.99 7.25
C GLN A 37 -10.68 7.57 6.68
N MET A 38 -10.09 6.57 7.34
CA MET A 38 -10.17 5.16 6.88
C MET A 38 -11.62 4.66 6.75
N ALA A 39 -12.50 5.07 7.65
CA ALA A 39 -13.92 4.69 7.63
C ALA A 39 -14.73 5.39 6.53
N THR A 40 -14.22 6.50 5.99
CA THR A 40 -14.88 7.27 4.92
C THR A 40 -13.84 7.66 3.87
N PRO A 41 -13.26 6.68 3.15
CA PRO A 41 -12.03 6.84 2.39
C PRO A 41 -12.14 7.83 1.23
N LEU A 42 -13.36 8.09 0.75
CA LEU A 42 -13.69 9.03 -0.33
C LEU A 42 -14.30 10.36 0.18
N ARG A 43 -14.41 10.55 1.50
CA ARG A 43 -14.95 11.79 2.09
C ARG A 43 -13.82 12.77 2.41
N SER A 44 -13.74 13.88 1.68
CA SER A 44 -12.73 14.93 1.92
C SER A 44 -13.30 16.31 1.63
N LYS A 45 -12.50 17.35 1.86
CA LYS A 45 -12.89 18.72 1.52
C LYS A 45 -12.84 18.94 0.01
N ASN A 46 -13.84 19.59 -0.55
CA ASN A 46 -13.79 20.20 -1.89
C ASN A 46 -12.99 21.52 -1.85
N PHE A 47 -12.82 22.16 -3.00
CA PHE A 47 -12.09 23.44 -3.12
C PHE A 47 -12.75 24.59 -2.35
N GLN A 48 -14.03 24.50 -2.05
CA GLN A 48 -14.79 25.45 -1.20
C GLN A 48 -14.61 25.14 0.30
N GLY A 49 -13.92 24.07 0.67
CA GLY A 49 -13.67 23.67 2.05
C GLY A 49 -14.79 22.86 2.70
N GLN A 50 -15.81 22.46 1.94
CA GLN A 50 -16.95 21.66 2.40
C GLN A 50 -16.62 20.17 2.32
N TRP A 51 -17.09 19.38 3.28
CA TRP A 51 -16.96 17.92 3.24
C TRP A 51 -17.93 17.32 2.22
N VAL A 52 -17.39 16.51 1.32
CA VAL A 52 -18.13 15.85 0.23
C VAL A 52 -17.68 14.39 0.15
N ASP A 53 -18.62 13.48 -0.11
CA ASP A 53 -18.32 12.11 -0.53
C ASP A 53 -18.12 12.11 -2.05
N PHE A 54 -16.89 11.91 -2.50
CA PHE A 54 -16.58 11.92 -3.93
C PHE A 54 -16.81 10.55 -4.58
N THR A 55 -17.24 10.53 -5.84
CA THR A 55 -17.18 9.30 -6.66
C THR A 55 -15.75 9.07 -7.16
N ALA A 56 -15.42 7.83 -7.55
CA ALA A 56 -14.12 7.51 -8.12
C ALA A 56 -13.82 8.36 -9.38
N GLU A 57 -14.83 8.65 -10.20
CA GLU A 57 -14.71 9.52 -11.38
C GLU A 57 -14.39 10.97 -10.97
N GLN A 58 -15.01 11.50 -9.93
CA GLN A 58 -14.70 12.85 -9.44
C GLN A 58 -13.28 12.95 -8.87
N VAL A 59 -12.77 11.86 -8.28
CA VAL A 59 -11.37 11.77 -7.84
C VAL A 59 -10.43 11.72 -9.05
N MET A 60 -10.70 10.85 -10.03
CA MET A 60 -9.90 10.75 -11.26
C MET A 60 -9.84 12.08 -12.01
N ASN A 61 -11.00 12.72 -12.19
CA ASN A 61 -11.17 13.96 -12.94
C ASN A 61 -10.91 15.23 -12.10
N ARG A 62 -10.17 15.13 -10.99
CA ARG A 62 -9.78 16.28 -10.17
C ARG A 62 -9.11 17.35 -11.03
N HIS A 63 -9.67 18.56 -11.03
CA HIS A 63 -9.17 19.67 -11.85
C HIS A 63 -9.01 20.95 -11.01
N PRO A 64 -7.80 21.27 -10.52
CA PRO A 64 -7.60 22.34 -9.55
C PRO A 64 -7.87 23.75 -10.11
N GLN A 65 -7.66 23.98 -11.40
CA GLN A 65 -7.87 25.28 -12.04
C GLN A 65 -9.36 25.63 -12.12
N THR A 66 -10.22 24.64 -12.37
CA THR A 66 -11.68 24.80 -12.39
C THR A 66 -12.34 24.40 -11.06
N ARG A 67 -11.53 24.09 -10.04
CA ARG A 67 -11.96 23.77 -8.67
C ARG A 67 -12.91 22.56 -8.60
N GLN A 68 -12.66 21.52 -9.40
CA GLN A 68 -13.45 20.29 -9.44
C GLN A 68 -12.76 19.13 -8.73
N GLY A 69 -13.55 18.32 -8.02
CA GLY A 69 -13.07 17.14 -7.27
C GLY A 69 -12.49 17.46 -5.89
N PRO A 70 -11.76 16.51 -5.29
CA PRO A 70 -11.12 16.69 -3.99
C PRO A 70 -10.14 17.86 -3.98
N ARG A 71 -10.13 18.65 -2.90
CA ARG A 71 -9.17 19.75 -2.72
C ARG A 71 -7.74 19.24 -2.76
N TYR A 72 -7.48 18.16 -2.04
CA TYR A 72 -6.16 17.58 -1.90
C TYR A 72 -5.89 16.52 -2.99
N PRO A 73 -4.65 16.44 -3.48
CA PRO A 73 -4.30 15.59 -4.61
C PRO A 73 -3.91 14.15 -4.23
N GLY A 74 -3.64 13.75 -2.99
CA GLY A 74 -3.25 12.36 -2.73
C GLY A 74 -4.38 11.36 -2.96
N VAL A 75 -4.06 10.19 -3.52
CA VAL A 75 -5.00 9.07 -3.71
C VAL A 75 -4.29 7.72 -3.64
N GLY A 76 -5.02 6.70 -3.19
CA GLY A 76 -4.62 5.30 -3.30
C GLY A 76 -3.52 4.89 -2.34
N LEU A 77 -2.97 3.69 -2.57
CA LEU A 77 -2.08 3.00 -1.65
C LEU A 77 -0.88 3.86 -1.20
N ALA A 78 -0.25 4.54 -2.15
CA ALA A 78 0.93 5.38 -1.95
C ALA A 78 0.62 6.89 -1.94
N GLN A 79 -0.66 7.28 -1.79
CA GLN A 79 -1.08 8.68 -1.82
C GLN A 79 -0.49 9.46 -3.03
N TRP A 80 -0.57 8.90 -4.23
CA TRP A 80 -0.03 9.49 -5.45
C TRP A 80 -0.55 10.93 -5.63
N THR A 81 0.37 11.89 -5.53
CA THR A 81 0.02 13.31 -5.38
C THR A 81 0.40 14.14 -6.60
N SER A 82 1.56 13.90 -7.22
CA SER A 82 1.97 14.68 -8.40
C SER A 82 1.02 14.43 -9.58
N ALA A 83 0.75 15.46 -10.38
CA ALA A 83 -0.17 15.36 -11.53
C ALA A 83 0.22 14.24 -12.50
N LYS A 84 1.53 14.07 -12.75
CA LYS A 84 2.04 12.99 -13.62
C LYS A 84 1.74 11.61 -13.04
N ARG A 85 2.11 11.35 -11.77
CA ARG A 85 1.89 10.04 -11.14
C ARG A 85 0.42 9.71 -11.00
N ARG A 86 -0.42 10.68 -10.62
CA ARG A 86 -1.88 10.49 -10.60
C ARG A 86 -2.45 10.09 -11.95
N ARG A 87 -2.08 10.81 -13.01
CA ARG A 87 -2.55 10.49 -14.36
C ARG A 87 -2.09 9.08 -14.76
N SER A 88 -0.82 8.75 -14.55
CA SER A 88 -0.28 7.44 -14.86
C SER A 88 -0.93 6.30 -14.06
N LEU A 89 -1.38 6.54 -12.82
CA LEU A 89 -2.21 5.58 -12.07
C LEU A 89 -3.52 5.28 -12.81
N PHE A 90 -4.30 6.29 -13.18
CA PHE A 90 -5.60 6.09 -13.85
C PHE A 90 -5.47 5.59 -15.30
N GLU A 91 -4.32 5.82 -15.94
CA GLU A 91 -3.96 5.31 -17.26
C GLU A 91 -3.28 3.93 -17.21
N HIS A 92 -3.00 3.40 -16.03
CA HIS A 92 -2.28 2.15 -15.87
C HIS A 92 -3.03 0.97 -16.51
N ILE A 93 -2.32 0.19 -17.32
CA ILE A 93 -2.86 -1.01 -17.97
C ILE A 93 -2.55 -2.21 -17.06
N PHE A 94 -3.59 -2.80 -16.51
CA PHE A 94 -3.50 -4.01 -15.70
C PHE A 94 -4.24 -5.14 -16.41
N GLN A 95 -3.57 -6.28 -16.62
CA GLN A 95 -4.13 -7.45 -17.32
C GLN A 95 -4.74 -7.10 -18.69
N GLY A 96 -4.06 -6.25 -19.46
CA GLY A 96 -4.49 -5.84 -20.81
C GLY A 96 -5.64 -4.83 -20.84
N LYS A 97 -6.05 -4.26 -19.70
CA LYS A 97 -7.13 -3.27 -19.62
C LYS A 97 -6.69 -2.03 -18.85
N GLN A 98 -7.07 -0.86 -19.35
CA GLN A 98 -7.02 0.38 -18.60
C GLN A 98 -8.29 0.48 -17.74
N LEU A 99 -8.14 0.54 -16.42
CA LEU A 99 -9.28 0.53 -15.49
C LEU A 99 -9.91 1.90 -15.29
N GLY A 100 -9.19 3.00 -15.55
CA GLY A 100 -9.66 4.34 -15.25
C GLY A 100 -10.00 4.49 -13.76
N ALA A 101 -11.15 5.08 -13.44
CA ALA A 101 -11.59 5.31 -12.06
C ALA A 101 -11.73 4.02 -11.23
N ALA A 102 -12.03 2.88 -11.87
CA ALA A 102 -12.17 1.59 -11.20
C ALA A 102 -10.87 1.09 -10.53
N ILE A 103 -9.71 1.66 -10.88
CA ILE A 103 -8.46 1.34 -10.19
C ILE A 103 -8.49 1.69 -8.69
N LEU A 104 -9.36 2.62 -8.27
CA LEU A 104 -9.50 2.98 -6.86
C LEU A 104 -10.10 1.85 -6.02
N GLU A 105 -10.79 0.90 -6.62
CA GLU A 105 -11.37 -0.25 -5.94
C GLU A 105 -10.54 -1.53 -6.14
N ASN A 106 -9.45 -1.45 -6.91
CA ASN A 106 -8.64 -2.59 -7.28
C ASN A 106 -7.25 -2.54 -6.61
N LEU A 107 -7.11 -3.31 -5.53
CA LEU A 107 -5.84 -3.42 -4.79
C LEU A 107 -4.71 -3.96 -5.67
N GLU A 108 -4.96 -4.98 -6.47
CA GLU A 108 -3.94 -5.64 -7.29
C GLU A 108 -3.39 -4.70 -8.37
N ALA A 109 -4.27 -3.98 -9.06
CA ALA A 109 -3.87 -3.01 -10.07
C ALA A 109 -3.05 -1.85 -9.48
N GLN A 110 -3.34 -1.42 -8.25
CA GLN A 110 -2.52 -0.40 -7.57
C GLN A 110 -1.16 -0.94 -7.10
N VAL A 111 -1.11 -2.20 -6.67
CA VAL A 111 0.17 -2.86 -6.36
C VAL A 111 1.00 -3.02 -7.63
N ASP A 112 0.38 -3.40 -8.75
CA ASP A 112 1.04 -3.52 -10.06
C ASP A 112 1.61 -2.17 -10.53
N TYR A 113 0.83 -1.10 -10.38
CA TYR A 113 1.30 0.25 -10.69
C TYR A 113 2.46 0.68 -9.79
N LEU A 114 2.37 0.43 -8.46
CA LEU A 114 3.46 0.67 -7.51
C LEU A 114 4.75 -0.05 -7.95
N VAL A 115 4.66 -1.35 -8.27
CA VAL A 115 5.81 -2.15 -8.70
C VAL A 115 6.36 -1.65 -10.03
N THR A 116 5.51 -1.26 -10.97
CA THR A 116 5.91 -0.68 -12.25
C THR A 116 6.73 0.60 -12.05
N GLU A 117 6.31 1.49 -11.15
CA GLU A 117 7.10 2.69 -10.81
C GLU A 117 8.44 2.32 -10.17
N LEU A 118 8.45 1.37 -9.22
CA LEU A 118 9.66 0.91 -8.55
C LEU A 118 10.68 0.35 -9.54
N GLN A 119 10.25 -0.51 -10.46
CA GLN A 119 11.12 -1.13 -11.45
C GLN A 119 11.61 -0.18 -12.55
N SER A 120 10.96 0.97 -12.72
CA SER A 120 11.31 1.96 -13.75
C SER A 120 11.88 3.25 -13.14
N ALA A 121 11.02 4.19 -12.79
CA ALA A 121 11.38 5.52 -12.34
C ALA A 121 12.11 5.55 -10.98
N TYR A 122 11.98 4.49 -10.17
CA TYR A 122 12.61 4.38 -8.85
C TYR A 122 13.51 3.15 -8.73
N ALA A 123 14.21 2.79 -9.82
CA ALA A 123 15.05 1.59 -9.88
C ALA A 123 16.09 1.48 -8.74
N ALA A 124 16.61 2.61 -8.24
CA ALA A 124 17.52 2.62 -7.09
C ALA A 124 16.85 2.17 -5.78
N VAL A 125 15.59 2.56 -5.56
CA VAL A 125 14.78 2.07 -4.43
C VAL A 125 14.52 0.58 -4.61
N ASN A 126 14.10 0.17 -5.81
CA ASN A 126 13.83 -1.23 -6.12
C ASN A 126 15.04 -2.13 -5.90
N ALA A 127 16.24 -1.70 -6.31
CA ALA A 127 17.48 -2.47 -6.11
C ALA A 127 17.73 -2.83 -4.64
N ILE A 128 17.41 -1.92 -3.71
CA ILE A 128 17.51 -2.19 -2.27
C ILE A 128 16.40 -3.15 -1.84
N LEU A 129 15.17 -2.94 -2.30
CA LEU A 129 14.00 -3.74 -1.91
C LEU A 129 14.09 -5.20 -2.34
N ILE A 130 14.75 -5.50 -3.47
CA ILE A 130 14.91 -6.86 -3.97
C ILE A 130 16.14 -7.58 -3.42
N THR A 131 16.97 -6.91 -2.62
CA THR A 131 18.17 -7.54 -2.05
C THR A 131 17.75 -8.70 -1.12
N PRO A 132 18.21 -9.94 -1.34
CA PRO A 132 17.66 -11.14 -0.66
C PRO A 132 17.63 -11.06 0.86
N ASN A 133 18.65 -10.44 1.46
CA ASN A 133 18.80 -10.30 2.92
C ASN A 133 18.59 -8.85 3.39
N VAL A 134 17.80 -8.04 2.66
CA VAL A 134 17.51 -6.67 3.09
C VAL A 134 16.87 -6.69 4.48
N ALA A 135 17.38 -5.86 5.38
CA ALA A 135 16.76 -5.68 6.69
C ALA A 135 15.43 -4.92 6.50
N VAL A 136 14.36 -5.34 7.18
CA VAL A 136 13.04 -4.70 7.09
C VAL A 136 13.09 -3.19 7.38
N ASN A 137 13.94 -2.76 8.32
CA ASN A 137 14.14 -1.34 8.61
C ASN A 137 14.80 -0.61 7.42
N ALA A 138 15.81 -1.21 6.79
CA ALA A 138 16.47 -0.60 5.62
C ALA A 138 15.51 -0.49 4.43
N ALA A 139 14.68 -1.52 4.18
CA ALA A 139 13.62 -1.47 3.18
C ALA A 139 12.60 -0.37 3.49
N SER A 140 12.16 -0.25 4.75
CA SER A 140 11.20 0.78 5.17
C SER A 140 11.74 2.20 5.00
N ASP A 141 13.00 2.41 5.41
CA ASP A 141 13.68 3.70 5.26
C ASP A 141 13.80 4.08 3.78
N GLU A 142 14.13 3.12 2.92
CA GLU A 142 14.31 3.40 1.50
C GLU A 142 13.01 3.79 0.82
N VAL A 143 11.89 3.13 1.16
CA VAL A 143 10.57 3.49 0.62
C VAL A 143 10.19 4.91 1.03
N VAL A 144 10.29 5.26 2.31
CA VAL A 144 9.89 6.61 2.75
C VAL A 144 10.84 7.70 2.25
N TYR A 145 12.15 7.41 2.19
CA TYR A 145 13.16 8.38 1.78
C TYR A 145 13.25 8.56 0.27
N GLY A 146 13.18 7.45 -0.47
CA GLY A 146 13.44 7.41 -1.91
C GLY A 146 12.18 7.52 -2.76
N PHE A 147 11.07 6.92 -2.32
CA PHE A 147 9.83 6.82 -3.11
C PHE A 147 8.74 7.80 -2.63
N GLU A 148 8.40 7.80 -1.33
CA GLU A 148 7.29 8.66 -0.84
C GLU A 148 7.72 10.12 -0.66
N THR A 149 8.88 10.35 -0.02
CA THR A 149 9.43 11.69 0.27
C THR A 149 8.40 12.70 0.81
N PRO A 150 7.78 12.45 1.99
CA PRO A 150 6.85 13.40 2.59
C PRO A 150 7.57 14.72 2.94
N GLY A 151 6.80 15.81 3.07
CA GLY A 151 7.35 17.15 3.32
C GLY A 151 8.26 17.26 4.55
N ALA A 152 8.09 16.39 5.55
CA ALA A 152 8.98 16.32 6.72
C ALA A 152 10.44 15.94 6.39
N LEU A 153 10.68 15.33 5.23
CA LEU A 153 12.01 15.01 4.71
C LEU A 153 12.59 16.12 3.84
N LEU A 154 11.91 17.24 3.68
CA LEU A 154 12.30 18.34 2.80
C LEU A 154 12.67 19.59 3.61
N SER A 155 13.66 20.32 3.13
CA SER A 155 13.95 21.68 3.57
C SER A 155 12.84 22.63 3.13
N LYS A 156 12.88 23.88 3.61
CA LYS A 156 11.94 24.93 3.15
C LYS A 156 12.05 25.20 1.65
N GLN A 157 13.20 24.89 1.05
CA GLN A 157 13.49 25.02 -0.38
C GLN A 157 13.11 23.75 -1.18
N GLY A 158 12.48 22.76 -0.55
CA GLY A 158 12.08 21.52 -1.19
C GLY A 158 13.22 20.52 -1.44
N GLN A 159 14.41 20.76 -0.88
CA GLN A 159 15.55 19.85 -1.01
C GLN A 159 15.45 18.74 0.04
N ARG A 160 15.78 17.50 -0.35
CA ARG A 160 15.77 16.38 0.58
C ARG A 160 16.83 16.58 1.66
N LEU A 161 16.40 16.46 2.92
CA LEU A 161 17.26 16.53 4.10
C LEU A 161 18.16 15.29 4.15
N ALA A 162 19.36 15.44 4.72
CA ALA A 162 20.30 14.34 4.88
C ALA A 162 19.70 13.20 5.73
N ARG A 163 20.08 11.94 5.46
CA ARG A 163 19.54 10.78 6.16
C ARG A 163 19.69 10.86 7.68
N ASN A 164 20.79 11.41 8.18
CA ASN A 164 21.06 11.57 9.62
C ASN A 164 20.37 12.79 10.26
N HIS A 165 19.62 13.59 9.49
CA HIS A 165 18.90 14.75 10.03
C HIS A 165 17.83 14.29 11.04
N PRO A 166 17.62 15.00 12.18
CA PRO A 166 16.68 14.58 13.22
C PRO A 166 15.26 14.29 12.71
N ASN A 167 14.71 15.15 11.84
CA ASN A 167 13.38 14.92 11.26
C ASN A 167 13.32 13.63 10.40
N VAL A 168 14.39 13.34 9.65
CA VAL A 168 14.44 12.14 8.82
C VAL A 168 14.52 10.90 9.71
N GLN A 169 15.34 10.94 10.76
CA GLN A 169 15.42 9.86 11.75
C GLN A 169 14.11 9.64 12.51
N ALA A 170 13.38 10.70 12.84
CA ALA A 170 12.06 10.60 13.46
C ALA A 170 11.05 9.92 12.53
N VAL A 171 11.03 10.29 11.25
CA VAL A 171 10.18 9.64 10.24
C VAL A 171 10.57 8.17 10.07
N PHE A 172 11.85 7.85 9.99
CA PHE A 172 12.33 6.46 9.92
C PHE A 172 11.87 5.65 11.12
N ALA A 173 12.05 6.15 12.34
CA ALA A 173 11.60 5.49 13.55
C ALA A 173 10.09 5.18 13.51
N GLN A 174 9.27 6.15 13.06
CA GLN A 174 7.83 5.95 12.91
C GLN A 174 7.50 4.87 11.87
N ARG A 175 8.11 4.91 10.68
CA ARG A 175 7.81 3.96 9.58
C ARG A 175 8.25 2.54 9.89
N ARG A 176 9.40 2.39 10.54
CA ARG A 176 9.95 1.08 10.94
C ARG A 176 8.98 0.30 11.84
N VAL A 177 8.24 0.97 12.74
CA VAL A 177 7.22 0.31 13.59
C VAL A 177 6.16 -0.39 12.74
N HIS A 178 5.66 0.28 11.70
CA HIS A 178 4.64 -0.29 10.81
C HIS A 178 5.20 -1.37 9.89
N ALA A 179 6.45 -1.24 9.44
CA ALA A 179 7.12 -2.29 8.66
C ALA A 179 7.34 -3.57 9.48
N GLN A 180 7.78 -3.44 10.73
CA GLN A 180 7.91 -4.57 11.66
C GLN A 180 6.56 -5.22 11.95
N ARG A 181 5.49 -4.42 12.12
CA ARG A 181 4.14 -4.95 12.29
C ARG A 181 3.67 -5.72 11.05
N ALA A 182 3.90 -5.19 9.85
CA ALA A 182 3.55 -5.87 8.61
C ALA A 182 4.27 -7.22 8.49
N LEU A 183 5.57 -7.26 8.80
CA LEU A 183 6.35 -8.49 8.85
C LEU A 183 5.76 -9.51 9.83
N GLN A 184 5.46 -9.08 11.05
CA GLN A 184 4.92 -9.95 12.08
C GLN A 184 3.56 -10.54 11.69
N VAL A 185 2.65 -9.72 11.14
CA VAL A 185 1.34 -10.19 10.68
C VAL A 185 1.50 -11.24 9.58
N PHE A 186 2.40 -11.03 8.63
CA PHE A 186 2.66 -11.97 7.56
C PHE A 186 3.22 -13.31 8.08
N ILE A 187 4.24 -13.27 8.95
CA ILE A 187 4.81 -14.48 9.55
C ILE A 187 3.75 -15.25 10.35
N THR A 188 2.97 -14.56 11.19
CA THR A 188 1.92 -15.20 11.97
C THR A 188 0.86 -15.86 11.08
N ALA A 189 0.42 -15.18 10.01
CA ALA A 189 -0.54 -15.74 9.06
C ALA A 189 0.00 -16.99 8.34
N SER A 190 1.26 -16.95 7.89
CA SER A 190 1.90 -18.10 7.24
C SER A 190 2.07 -19.30 8.17
N LEU A 191 2.35 -19.07 9.46
CA LEU A 191 2.42 -20.14 10.45
C LEU A 191 1.05 -20.75 10.76
N THR A 192 -0.03 -19.95 10.73
CA THR A 192 -1.39 -20.47 10.91
C THR A 192 -1.88 -21.30 9.73
N GLU A 193 -1.47 -20.98 8.50
CA GLU A 193 -1.79 -21.79 7.31
C GLU A 193 -1.09 -23.17 7.33
N ILE A 194 0.08 -23.29 7.97
CA ILE A 194 0.83 -24.56 8.09
C ILE A 194 0.21 -25.48 9.15
N LYS A 195 -0.54 -24.96 10.13
CA LYS A 195 -1.19 -25.77 11.16
C LYS A 195 -2.60 -26.13 10.69
N PRO A 196 -2.88 -27.37 10.22
CA PRO A 196 -4.24 -27.74 9.83
C PRO A 196 -5.20 -27.56 11.00
N PRO A 197 -6.50 -27.27 10.75
CA PRO A 197 -7.49 -27.27 11.81
C PRO A 197 -7.42 -28.60 12.54
N LEU A 198 -7.43 -28.55 13.88
CA LEU A 198 -7.53 -29.74 14.71
C LEU A 198 -8.79 -30.51 14.27
N VAL A 199 -8.60 -31.62 13.58
CA VAL A 199 -9.68 -32.57 13.32
C VAL A 199 -10.10 -33.09 14.69
N ASN A 200 -11.32 -32.74 15.12
CA ASN A 200 -11.90 -33.32 16.33
C ASN A 200 -12.04 -34.85 16.12
N PRO A 201 -11.53 -35.71 17.01
CA PRO A 201 -11.56 -37.17 16.81
C PRO A 201 -12.94 -37.84 16.90
N THR A 202 -14.06 -37.11 16.84
CA THR A 202 -15.38 -37.66 17.18
C THR A 202 -16.21 -38.17 16.01
N ASP A 203 -15.77 -38.03 14.76
CA ASP A 203 -16.46 -38.64 13.61
C ASP A 203 -15.74 -39.91 13.16
N GLY A 204 -15.80 -40.94 14.01
CA GLY A 204 -15.54 -42.31 13.60
C GLY A 204 -16.73 -42.86 12.78
N PRO A 205 -16.50 -43.70 11.75
CA PRO A 205 -17.58 -44.27 10.97
C PRO A 205 -18.43 -45.20 11.84
N ASN A 206 -19.74 -44.96 11.82
CA ASN A 206 -20.75 -45.73 12.52
C ASN A 206 -20.94 -47.07 11.79
N GLU A 207 -20.13 -48.08 12.09
CA GLU A 207 -20.37 -49.47 11.67
C GLU A 207 -21.63 -49.99 12.38
N LYS A 208 -22.76 -49.98 11.67
CA LYS A 208 -23.96 -50.71 12.08
C LYS A 208 -23.75 -52.20 11.80
N ASN A 209 -23.55 -52.96 12.86
CA ASN A 209 -23.81 -54.40 12.88
C ASN A 209 -25.33 -54.62 12.86
N GLU A 210 -25.88 -55.07 11.73
CA GLU A 210 -27.17 -55.75 11.69
C GLU A 210 -26.92 -57.26 11.63
N ALA A 211 -27.16 -57.92 12.77
CA ALA A 211 -27.29 -59.37 12.86
C ALA A 211 -28.78 -59.73 12.77
N THR A 212 -29.12 -60.45 11.71
CA THR A 212 -30.17 -61.49 11.57
C THR A 212 -31.25 -61.62 12.65
N THR A 213 -32.52 -61.48 12.25
CA THR A 213 -33.50 -62.59 12.24
C THR A 213 -34.64 -62.31 11.27
#